data_AF-A0A328A874-F1
#
_entry.id   AF-A0A328A874-F1
#
_cell.length_a   1.000
_cell.length_b   1.000
_cell.length_c   1.000
_cell.angle_alpha   90.00
_cell.angle_beta   90.00
_cell.angle_gamma   90.00
#
_symmetry.space_group_name_H-M   'P 1'
#
loop_
_entity.id
_entity.type
_entity.pdbx_description
1 polymer ?
#
loop_
_entity_poly.entity_id
_entity_poly.type
_entity_poly.pdbx_seq_one_letter_code
_entity_poly.pdbx_strand_id
1 'polypeptide(L)'
;MPVNGIVTLGPAIDPAGLPSASNVKVVERADHERIVPHCKLVVCHGGHGTVLRPLMMGVPLICIPTGRDQPENAQRIAAAGAGLRLPRNAGVARIRRAVERVLGDCSFAFAARELGEAVAREADGGLTAAKALEA
;
A
#
# COMPACT_ATOMS: atom_id res chain seq x y z
N MET A 1 12.67 9.25 13.66
CA MET A 1 12.60 8.79 12.26
C MET A 1 11.99 9.92 11.46
N PRO A 2 12.72 10.49 10.50
CA PRO A 2 12.33 11.73 9.81
C PRO A 2 11.35 11.44 8.67
N VAL A 3 10.20 10.83 8.97
CA VAL A 3 9.11 10.66 8.00
C VAL A 3 7.94 11.54 8.38
N ASN A 4 7.26 12.11 7.38
CA ASN A 4 5.95 12.70 7.58
C ASN A 4 4.90 11.63 7.26
N GLY A 5 3.89 11.50 8.12
CA GLY A 5 2.85 10.49 7.99
C GLY A 5 1.46 11.10 7.85
N ILE A 6 0.61 10.47 7.05
CA ILE A 6 -0.83 10.66 7.08
C ILE A 6 -1.45 9.34 7.51
N VAL A 7 -2.30 9.37 8.53
CA VAL A 7 -3.03 8.20 9.04
C VAL A 7 -4.51 8.39 8.78
N THR A 8 -5.11 7.45 8.05
CA THR A 8 -6.55 7.40 7.78
C THR A 8 -7.23 6.40 8.71
N LEU A 9 -8.17 6.86 9.53
CA LEU A 9 -8.79 6.02 10.57
C LEU A 9 -10.03 5.25 10.11
N GLY A 10 -10.69 5.73 9.05
CA GLY A 10 -12.03 5.28 8.72
C GLY A 10 -13.05 5.68 9.79
N PRO A 11 -14.31 5.25 9.65
CA PRO A 11 -15.41 5.74 10.49
C PRO A 11 -15.45 5.11 11.90
N ALA A 12 -14.64 4.08 12.15
CA ALA A 12 -14.77 3.24 13.34
C ALA A 12 -13.86 3.65 14.51
N ILE A 13 -12.91 4.56 14.30
CA ILE A 13 -11.93 4.97 15.30
C ILE A 13 -12.04 6.48 15.51
N ASP A 14 -12.23 6.88 16.77
CA ASP A 14 -12.22 8.29 17.17
C ASP A 14 -10.77 8.82 17.20
N PRO A 15 -10.43 9.86 16.43
CA PRO A 15 -9.10 10.48 16.46
C PRO A 15 -8.73 11.08 17.81
N ALA A 16 -9.70 11.48 18.65
CA ALA A 16 -9.42 12.14 19.94
C ALA A 16 -8.66 11.25 20.93
N GLY A 17 -8.76 9.92 20.79
CA GLY A 17 -8.07 8.95 21.64
C GLY A 17 -6.65 8.59 21.20
N LEU A 18 -6.15 9.17 20.10
CA LEU A 18 -4.86 8.79 19.53
C LEU A 18 -3.73 9.73 19.95
N PRO A 19 -2.52 9.20 20.19
CA PRO A 19 -1.34 10.03 20.43
C PRO A 19 -1.08 10.98 19.26
N SER A 20 -0.81 12.25 19.55
CA SER A 20 -0.39 13.23 18.54
C SER A 20 1.13 13.23 18.36
N ALA A 21 1.58 13.47 17.13
CA ALA A 21 2.97 13.68 16.80
C ALA A 21 3.07 14.81 15.77
N SER A 22 4.05 15.70 15.89
CA SER A 22 4.17 16.91 15.06
C SER A 22 4.36 16.61 13.56
N ASN A 23 4.85 15.42 13.23
CA ASN A 23 5.10 14.94 11.88
C ASN A 23 4.02 13.95 11.38
N VAL A 24 2.90 13.80 12.10
CA VAL A 24 1.82 12.88 11.73
C VAL A 24 0.48 13.62 11.70
N LYS A 25 -0.16 13.63 10.53
CA LYS A 25 -1.52 14.13 10.37
C LYS A 25 -2.50 12.97 10.42
N VAL A 26 -3.39 12.98 11.42
CA VAL A 26 -4.47 12.00 11.54
C VAL A 26 -5.73 12.59 10.90
N VAL A 27 -6.39 11.84 10.03
CA VAL A 27 -7.63 12.23 9.36
C VAL A 27 -8.62 11.07 9.38
N GLU A 28 -9.92 11.37 9.39
CA GLU A 28 -10.94 10.33 9.28
C GLU A 28 -10.86 9.63 7.91
N ARG A 29 -10.78 10.42 6.84
CA ARG A 29 -10.75 9.97 5.45
C ARG A 29 -9.82 10.84 4.63
N ALA A 30 -9.31 10.26 3.55
CA ALA A 30 -8.46 10.97 2.62
C ALA A 30 -8.66 10.45 1.20
N ASP A 31 -8.50 11.34 0.22
CA ASP A 31 -8.50 10.94 -1.19
C ASP A 31 -7.14 10.30 -1.52
N HIS A 32 -7.12 8.96 -1.56
CA HIS A 32 -5.90 8.22 -1.86
C HIS A 32 -5.41 8.46 -3.29
N GLU A 33 -6.25 8.89 -4.23
CA GLU A 33 -5.80 9.26 -5.58
C GLU A 33 -4.89 10.49 -5.54
N ARG A 34 -5.21 11.46 -4.68
CA ARG A 34 -4.45 12.70 -4.54
C ARG A 34 -3.22 12.54 -3.67
N ILE A 35 -3.25 11.63 -2.70
CA ILE A 35 -2.18 11.54 -1.69
C ILE A 35 -1.09 10.55 -2.08
N VAL A 36 -1.45 9.40 -2.64
CA VAL A 36 -0.49 8.34 -2.99
C VAL A 36 0.64 8.82 -3.92
N PRO A 37 0.41 9.69 -4.92
CA PRO A 37 1.50 10.22 -5.76
C PRO A 37 2.60 10.99 -4.99
N HIS A 38 2.30 11.44 -3.76
CA HIS A 38 3.25 12.12 -2.89
C HIS A 38 3.86 11.21 -1.82
N CYS A 39 3.46 9.93 -1.78
CA CYS A 39 3.96 8.94 -0.83
C CYS A 39 5.17 8.20 -1.38
N LYS A 40 6.13 7.91 -0.50
CA LYS A 40 7.26 7.00 -0.80
C LYS A 40 7.00 5.55 -0.34
N LEU A 41 5.96 5.35 0.45
CA LEU A 41 5.58 4.07 1.04
C LEU A 41 4.13 4.14 1.51
N VAL A 42 3.39 3.05 1.37
CA VAL A 42 2.05 2.90 1.95
C VAL A 42 2.03 1.71 2.91
N VAL A 43 1.54 1.93 4.14
CA VAL A 43 1.25 0.87 5.10
C VAL A 43 -0.25 0.60 5.08
N CYS A 44 -0.67 -0.62 4.78
CA CYS A 44 -2.10 -0.94 4.68
C CYS A 44 -2.40 -2.39 5.08
N HIS A 45 -3.67 -2.76 5.11
CA HIS A 45 -4.07 -4.14 5.40
C HIS A 45 -3.85 -5.09 4.20
N GLY A 46 -3.65 -4.60 2.97
CA GLY A 46 -3.42 -5.45 1.79
C GLY A 46 -4.68 -5.81 0.99
N GLY A 47 -5.77 -5.04 1.07
CA GLY A 47 -6.95 -5.29 0.24
C GLY A 47 -6.78 -4.71 -1.16
N HIS A 48 -7.37 -5.34 -2.19
CA HIS A 48 -7.17 -5.02 -3.60
C HIS A 48 -7.19 -3.51 -3.92
N GLY A 49 -8.26 -2.80 -3.55
CA GLY A 49 -8.39 -1.36 -3.83
C GLY A 49 -7.30 -0.47 -3.21
N THR A 50 -6.69 -0.94 -2.11
CA THR A 50 -5.65 -0.20 -1.37
C THR A 50 -4.23 -0.58 -1.81
N VAL A 51 -4.05 -1.71 -2.51
CA VAL A 51 -2.73 -2.16 -2.99
C VAL A 51 -2.49 -1.82 -4.46
N LEU A 52 -3.51 -1.92 -5.32
CA LEU A 52 -3.34 -1.71 -6.76
C LEU A 52 -2.91 -0.27 -7.07
N ARG A 53 -3.53 0.71 -6.42
CA ARG A 53 -3.23 2.13 -6.69
C ARG A 53 -1.79 2.53 -6.33
N PRO A 54 -1.27 2.21 -5.13
CA PRO A 54 0.16 2.42 -4.84
C PRO A 54 1.08 1.74 -5.85
N LEU A 55 0.81 0.47 -6.21
CA LEU A 55 1.65 -0.25 -7.18
C LEU A 55 1.65 0.41 -8.56
N MET A 56 0.49 0.81 -9.08
CA MET A 56 0.38 1.53 -10.35
C MET A 56 1.12 2.87 -10.35
N MET A 57 1.36 3.46 -9.17
CA MET A 57 2.14 4.69 -9.00
C MET A 57 3.62 4.42 -8.62
N GLY A 58 4.07 3.15 -8.64
CA GLY A 58 5.43 2.77 -8.26
C GLY A 58 5.73 2.92 -6.76
N VAL A 59 4.71 2.98 -5.91
CA VAL A 59 4.85 3.16 -4.47
C VAL A 59 4.83 1.80 -3.77
N PRO A 60 5.91 1.41 -3.07
CA PRO A 60 5.98 0.13 -2.38
C PRO A 60 5.08 0.06 -1.14
N LEU A 61 4.82 -1.16 -0.69
CA LEU A 61 3.83 -1.46 0.33
C LEU A 61 4.41 -2.16 1.56
N ILE A 62 3.87 -1.84 2.74
CA ILE A 62 3.94 -2.73 3.92
C ILE A 62 2.52 -3.19 4.23
N CYS A 63 2.28 -4.47 4.05
CA CYS A 63 0.98 -5.08 4.27
C CYS A 63 0.90 -5.73 5.66
N ILE A 64 -0.15 -5.40 6.41
CA ILE A 64 -0.48 -5.99 7.72
C ILE A 64 -1.88 -6.63 7.63
N PRO A 65 -2.00 -7.86 7.11
CA PRO A 65 -3.29 -8.48 6.83
C PRO A 65 -4.15 -8.70 8.08
N THR A 66 -5.45 -8.50 7.93
CA THR A 66 -6.47 -8.67 8.97
C THR A 66 -7.56 -9.71 8.62
N GLY A 67 -7.61 -10.18 7.38
CA GLY A 67 -8.49 -11.29 6.95
C GLY A 67 -8.77 -11.27 5.43
N ARG A 68 -9.75 -12.06 4.97
CA ARG A 68 -10.16 -12.16 3.56
C ARG A 68 -9.00 -12.53 2.62
N ASP A 69 -8.95 -11.91 1.46
CA ASP A 69 -7.94 -12.00 0.40
C ASP A 69 -6.60 -11.30 0.76
N GLN A 70 -6.59 -10.52 1.83
CA GLN A 70 -5.45 -9.67 2.19
C GLN A 70 -4.13 -10.44 2.41
N PRO A 71 -4.10 -11.62 3.06
CA PRO A 71 -2.87 -12.38 3.24
C PRO A 71 -2.26 -12.84 1.91
N GLU A 72 -3.10 -13.18 0.93
CA GLU A 72 -2.66 -13.63 -0.39
C GLU A 72 -2.10 -12.46 -1.19
N ASN A 73 -2.80 -11.32 -1.22
CA ASN A 73 -2.29 -10.10 -1.85
C ASN A 73 -0.93 -9.69 -1.25
N ALA A 74 -0.83 -9.68 0.08
CA ALA A 74 0.41 -9.36 0.78
C ALA A 74 1.54 -10.35 0.44
N GLN A 75 1.22 -11.63 0.26
CA GLN A 75 2.18 -12.64 -0.15
C GLN A 75 2.68 -12.39 -1.58
N ARG A 76 1.79 -12.11 -2.53
CA ARG A 76 2.14 -11.81 -3.93
C ARG A 76 3.01 -10.55 -4.04
N ILE A 77 2.66 -9.49 -3.32
CA ILE A 77 3.43 -8.24 -3.25
C ILE A 77 4.83 -8.49 -2.70
N ALA A 78 4.95 -9.25 -1.60
CA ALA A 78 6.23 -9.58 -1.00
C ALA A 78 7.08 -10.47 -1.91
N ALA A 79 6.47 -11.45 -2.58
CA ALA A 79 7.15 -12.34 -3.53
C ALA A 79 7.66 -11.58 -4.76
N ALA A 80 6.94 -10.55 -5.20
CA ALA A 80 7.36 -9.66 -6.29
C ALA A 80 8.45 -8.65 -5.86
N GLY A 81 8.82 -8.58 -4.58
CA GLY A 81 9.76 -7.58 -4.07
C GLY A 81 9.17 -6.16 -3.97
N ALA A 82 7.89 -5.96 -4.26
CA ALA A 82 7.21 -4.67 -4.24
C ALA A 82 6.80 -4.19 -2.83
N GLY A 83 7.16 -4.96 -1.80
CA GLY A 83 6.81 -4.63 -0.42
C GLY A 83 7.17 -5.69 0.60
N LEU A 84 6.70 -5.49 1.83
CA LEU A 84 6.87 -6.42 2.94
C LEU A 84 5.52 -6.81 3.53
N ARG A 85 5.44 -8.06 4.01
CA ARG A 85 4.32 -8.54 4.82
C ARG A 85 4.73 -8.62 6.29
N LEU A 86 3.94 -8.00 7.17
CA LEU A 86 4.10 -8.11 8.62
C LEU A 86 2.90 -8.83 9.25
N PRO A 87 3.09 -9.54 10.36
CA PRO A 87 1.99 -10.13 11.10
C PRO A 87 1.16 -9.04 11.80
N ARG A 88 -0.13 -9.31 12.06
CA ARG A 88 -1.05 -8.37 12.71
C ARG A 88 -0.58 -7.88 14.09
N ASN A 89 0.17 -8.71 14.81
CA ASN A 89 0.75 -8.38 16.10
C ASN A 89 2.15 -7.75 16.01
N ALA A 90 2.55 -7.24 14.84
CA ALA A 90 3.83 -6.56 14.68
C ALA A 90 3.90 -5.31 15.58
N GLY A 91 4.80 -5.35 16.57
CA GLY A 91 5.05 -4.21 17.45
C GLY A 91 5.78 -3.06 16.75
N VAL A 92 5.83 -1.91 17.43
CA VAL A 92 6.42 -0.65 16.95
C VAL A 92 7.81 -0.82 16.36
N ALA A 93 8.70 -1.57 17.03
CA ALA A 93 10.07 -1.77 16.57
C ALA A 93 10.17 -2.59 15.26
N ARG A 94 9.20 -3.46 14.99
CA ARG A 94 9.15 -4.25 13.75
C ARG A 94 8.61 -3.41 12.60
N ILE A 95 7.58 -2.60 12.85
CA ILE A 95 7.04 -1.66 11.86
C ILE A 95 8.11 -0.64 11.48
N ARG A 96 8.79 -0.05 12.46
CA ARG A 96 9.89 0.90 12.23
C ARG A 96 10.96 0.33 11.30
N ARG A 97 11.48 -0.85 11.62
CA ARG A 97 12.51 -1.52 10.79
C ARG A 97 12.04 -1.82 9.38
N ALA A 98 10.78 -2.20 9.22
CA ALA A 98 10.21 -2.44 7.89
C ALA A 98 10.11 -1.14 7.09
N VAL A 99 9.68 -0.04 7.71
CA VAL A 99 9.64 1.29 7.08
C VAL A 99 11.04 1.75 6.67
N GLU A 100 12.01 1.66 7.59
CA GLU A 100 13.41 2.02 7.31
C GLU A 100 14.00 1.20 6.18
N ARG A 101 13.74 -0.12 6.15
CA ARG A 101 14.19 -1.00 5.07
C ARG A 101 13.61 -0.60 3.72
N VAL A 102 12.29 -0.43 3.63
CA VAL A 102 11.63 -0.14 2.35
C VAL A 102 12.00 1.25 1.84
N LEU A 103 12.14 2.24 2.72
CA LEU A 103 12.54 3.59 2.32
C LEU A 103 14.04 3.72 2.03
N GLY A 104 14.87 2.84 2.57
CA GLY A 104 16.32 2.82 2.37
C GLY A 104 16.79 2.01 1.16
N ASP A 105 15.91 1.23 0.53
CA ASP A 105 16.23 0.34 -0.58
C ASP A 105 15.31 0.63 -1.78
N CYS A 106 15.88 1.24 -2.82
CA CYS A 106 15.12 1.63 -4.01
C CYS A 106 14.57 0.45 -4.81
N SER A 107 15.08 -0.77 -4.61
CA SER A 107 14.59 -1.97 -5.31
C SER A 107 13.10 -2.22 -5.08
N PHE A 108 12.57 -1.86 -3.91
CA PHE A 108 11.15 -1.96 -3.61
C PHE A 108 10.29 -1.07 -4.50
N ALA A 109 10.75 0.16 -4.77
CA ALA A 109 10.03 1.09 -5.64
C ALA A 109 10.09 0.66 -7.11
N PHE A 110 11.25 0.16 -7.57
CA PHE A 110 11.38 -0.42 -8.91
C PHE A 110 10.43 -1.61 -9.09
N ALA A 111 10.45 -2.56 -8.16
CA ALA A 111 9.57 -3.73 -8.19
C ALA A 111 8.08 -3.34 -8.12
N ALA A 112 7.71 -2.33 -7.32
CA ALA A 112 6.35 -1.81 -7.26
C ALA A 112 5.90 -1.28 -8.61
N ARG A 113 6.75 -0.53 -9.30
CA ARG A 113 6.48 -0.01 -10.64
C ARG A 113 6.34 -1.13 -11.67
N GLU A 114 7.26 -2.09 -11.69
CA GLU A 114 7.19 -3.23 -12.63
C GLU A 114 5.89 -4.03 -12.43
N LEU A 115 5.51 -4.29 -11.18
CA LEU A 115 4.27 -4.98 -10.86
C LEU A 115 3.04 -4.16 -11.27
N GLY A 116 3.04 -2.85 -11.00
CA GLY A 116 1.95 -1.95 -11.42
C GLY A 116 1.78 -1.90 -12.94
N GLU A 117 2.87 -1.82 -13.69
CA GLU A 117 2.85 -1.84 -15.16
C GLU A 117 2.36 -3.18 -15.70
N ALA A 118 2.73 -4.30 -15.07
CA ALA A 118 2.22 -5.63 -15.45
C ALA A 118 0.70 -5.73 -15.28
N VAL A 119 0.17 -5.25 -14.15
CA VAL A 119 -1.27 -5.22 -13.90
C VAL A 119 -2.00 -4.34 -14.93
N ALA A 120 -1.46 -3.17 -15.25
CA ALA A 120 -2.07 -2.28 -16.25
C ALA A 120 -2.16 -2.93 -17.63
N ARG A 121 -1.09 -3.60 -18.09
CA ARG A 121 -1.09 -4.33 -19.36
C ARG A 121 -2.13 -5.44 -19.42
N GLU A 122 -2.30 -6.18 -18.32
CA GLU A 122 -3.30 -7.26 -18.26
C GLU A 122 -4.73 -6.72 -18.32
N ALA A 123 -5.00 -5.60 -17.63
CA ALA A 123 -6.30 -4.94 -17.69
C ALA A 123 -6.65 -4.48 -19.12
N ASP A 124 -5.70 -3.88 -19.84
CA ASP A 124 -5.90 -3.44 -21.23
C ASP A 124 -6.17 -4.61 -22.19
N GLY A 125 -5.48 -5.74 -21.99
CA GLY A 125 -5.73 -6.98 -22.73
C GLY A 125 -7.13 -7.55 -22.47
N GLY A 126 -7.58 -7.52 -21.22
CA GLY A 126 -8.93 -7.95 -20.82
C GLY A 126 -10.04 -7.09 -21.43
N LEU A 127 -9.88 -5.76 -21.45
CA LEU A 127 -10.82 -4.86 -22.12
C LEU A 127 -10.89 -5.12 -23.63
N THR A 128 -9.76 -5.46 -24.24
CA THR A 128 -9.69 -5.78 -25.67
C THR A 128 -10.45 -7.07 -25.99
N ALA A 129 -10.29 -8.11 -25.16
CA ALA A 129 -11.02 -9.37 -25.32
C ALA A 129 -12.54 -9.22 -25.12
N ALA A 130 -12.96 -8.40 -24.14
CA ALA A 130 -14.38 -8.14 -23.90
C ALA A 130 -15.05 -7.46 -25.11
N LYS A 131 -14.39 -6.43 -25.69
CA LYS A 131 -14.89 -5.75 -26.90
C LYS A 131 -14.99 -6.68 -28.12
N ALA A 132 -14.13 -7.69 -28.21
CA ALA A 132 -14.16 -8.67 -29.29
C ALA A 132 -15.31 -9.69 -29.17
N LEU A 133 -15.87 -9.87 -27.97
CA LEU A 133 -17.04 -10.72 -27.73
C LEU A 133 -18.38 -9.99 -27.97
N GLU A 134 -18.35 -8.66 -27.99
CA GLU A 134 -19.52 -7.80 -28.22
C GLU A 134 -19.70 -7.41 -29.71
N ALA A 135 -18.82 -7.89 -30.59
CA ALA A 135 -18.84 -7.64 -32.05
C ALA A 135 -19.33 -8.87 -32.83
#